data_AF-A0A920HVA5-F1
#
_entry.id   AF-A0A920HVA5-F1
#
_cell.length_a   1.000
_cell.length_b   1.000
_cell.length_c   1.000
_cell.angle_alpha   90.00
_cell.angle_beta   90.00
_cell.angle_gamma   90.00
#
_symmetry.space_group_name_H-M   'P 1'
#
loop_
_entity.id
_entity.type
_entity.pdbx_description
1 polymer ?
#
loop_
_entity_poly.entity_id
_entity_poly.type
_entity_poly.pdbx_seq_one_letter_code
_entity_poly.pdbx_strand_id
1 'polypeptide(L)'
;MYNIRFIFIFLFLVSNISFAQNKTETYILKYRNLAVSEMKIYGIPASITLAQGILESANGESKLAIEGNNHFGIKCHNEWKGDKIYHEMMKKMNVFESIIQ
;
A
#
# COMPACT_ATOMS: atom_id res chain seq x y z
N MET A 1 41.26 -17.47 27.65
CA MET A 1 39.95 -18.17 27.65
C MET A 1 38.86 -17.11 27.64
N TYR A 2 38.13 -16.95 26.52
CA TYR A 2 37.04 -15.98 26.46
C TYR A 2 35.89 -16.47 27.35
N ASN A 3 35.36 -15.58 28.19
CA ASN A 3 34.25 -15.93 29.08
C ASN A 3 32.97 -16.08 28.25
N ILE A 4 32.48 -17.32 28.11
CA ILE A 4 31.31 -17.66 27.28
C ILE A 4 30.06 -16.86 27.67
N ARG A 5 29.99 -16.39 28.92
CA ARG A 5 28.92 -15.53 29.45
C ARG A 5 28.87 -14.15 28.79
N PHE A 6 30.00 -13.59 28.37
CA PHE A 6 30.04 -12.32 27.63
C PHE A 6 29.49 -12.46 26.21
N ILE A 7 29.66 -13.63 25.58
CA ILE A 7 29.14 -13.91 24.23
C ILE A 7 27.61 -13.93 24.24
N PHE A 8 26.99 -14.56 25.25
CA PHE A 8 25.53 -14.58 25.39
C PHE A 8 24.92 -13.20 25.66
N ILE A 9 25.59 -12.37 26.48
CA ILE A 9 25.16 -10.99 26.73
C ILE A 9 25.25 -10.15 25.45
N PHE A 10 26.33 -10.32 24.68
CA PHE A 10 26.51 -9.62 23.41
C PHE A 10 25.44 -10.02 22.37
N LEU A 11 25.14 -11.32 22.23
CA LEU A 11 24.08 -11.81 21.34
C LEU A 11 22.69 -11.26 21.71
N PHE A 12 22.40 -11.12 23.01
CA PHE A 12 21.13 -10.53 23.49
C PHE A 12 21.03 -9.02 23.21
N LEU A 13 22.16 -8.30 23.17
CA LEU A 13 22.18 -6.87 22.84
C LEU A 13 21.98 -6.63 21.34
N VAL A 14 22.50 -7.51 20.48
CA VAL A 14 22.40 -7.38 19.02
C VAL A 14 21.02 -7.77 18.48
N SER A 15 20.23 -8.58 19.21
CA SER A 15 18.91 -9.04 18.75
C SER A 15 17.84 -7.95 18.66
N ASN A 16 18.09 -6.76 19.22
CA ASN A 16 17.13 -5.65 19.22
C ASN A 16 17.34 -4.63 18.08
N ILE A 17 18.23 -4.93 17.12
CA ILE A 17 18.42 -4.07 15.94
C ILE A 17 17.17 -4.19 15.05
N SER A 18 16.35 -3.15 15.05
CA SER A 18 15.20 -3.01 14.15
C SER A 18 15.52 -2.02 13.03
N PHE A 19 15.19 -2.35 11.79
CA PHE A 19 15.31 -1.44 10.65
C PHE A 19 13.98 -0.72 10.40
N ALA A 20 14.03 0.59 10.18
CA ALA A 20 12.86 1.36 9.75
C ALA A 20 12.46 0.96 8.32
N GLN A 21 11.18 0.70 8.09
CA GLN A 21 10.65 0.38 6.77
C GLN A 21 10.21 1.64 6.03
N ASN A 22 10.68 1.83 4.79
CA ASN A 22 10.17 2.88 3.91
C ASN A 22 8.92 2.40 3.15
N LYS A 23 7.75 2.71 3.70
CA LYS A 23 6.45 2.29 3.15
C LYS A 23 6.16 2.98 1.82
N THR A 24 6.55 4.24 1.69
CA THR A 24 6.37 5.01 0.45
C THR A 24 7.15 4.40 -0.71
N GLU A 25 8.42 4.07 -0.49
CA GLU A 25 9.23 3.40 -1.51
C GLU A 25 8.65 2.04 -1.89
N THR A 26 8.21 1.25 -0.89
CA THR A 26 7.56 -0.04 -1.14
C THR A 26 6.30 0.11 -2.00
N TYR A 27 5.48 1.12 -1.72
CA TYR A 27 4.29 1.42 -2.50
C TYR A 27 4.64 1.81 -3.96
N ILE A 28 5.63 2.69 -4.13
CA ILE A 28 6.10 3.11 -5.46
C ILE A 28 6.59 1.89 -6.25
N LEU A 29 7.44 1.04 -5.65
CA LEU A 29 7.96 -0.14 -6.33
C LEU A 29 6.85 -1.12 -6.73
N LYS A 30 5.81 -1.25 -5.91
CA LYS A 30 4.66 -2.11 -6.18
C LYS A 30 3.80 -1.59 -7.33
N TYR A 31 3.52 -0.28 -7.39
CA TYR A 31 2.52 0.28 -8.31
C TYR A 31 3.11 1.05 -9.50
N ARG A 32 4.43 1.30 -9.56
CA ARG A 32 5.05 2.09 -10.64
C ARG A 32 4.76 1.57 -12.04
N ASN A 33 4.79 0.24 -12.24
CA ASN A 33 4.58 -0.34 -13.57
C ASN A 33 3.13 -0.14 -14.02
N LEU A 34 2.18 -0.29 -13.09
CA LEU A 34 0.77 -0.06 -13.35
C LEU A 34 0.50 1.43 -13.64
N ALA A 35 1.04 2.33 -12.80
CA ALA A 35 0.92 3.77 -13.03
C ALA A 35 1.49 4.21 -14.39
N VAL A 36 2.59 3.61 -14.85
CA VAL A 36 3.14 3.86 -16.20
C VAL A 36 2.25 3.29 -17.30
N SER A 37 1.61 2.14 -17.08
CA SER A 37 0.64 1.58 -18.03
C SER A 37 -0.57 2.50 -18.18
N GLU A 38 -1.16 2.92 -17.07
CA GLU A 38 -2.29 3.86 -17.03
C GLU A 38 -1.92 5.20 -17.69
N MET A 39 -0.71 5.72 -17.41
CA MET A 39 -0.19 6.92 -18.07
C MET A 39 -0.17 6.78 -19.59
N LYS A 40 0.19 5.62 -20.13
CA LYS A 40 0.20 5.40 -21.59
C LYS A 40 -1.19 5.31 -22.19
N ILE A 41 -2.16 4.78 -21.45
CA ILE A 41 -3.53 4.60 -21.92
C ILE A 41 -4.30 5.93 -21.87
N TYR A 42 -4.12 6.69 -20.79
CA TYR A 42 -4.98 7.83 -20.45
C TYR A 42 -4.27 9.19 -20.41
N GLY A 43 -2.95 9.21 -20.55
CA GLY A 43 -2.15 10.44 -20.63
C GLY A 43 -1.89 11.15 -19.30
N ILE A 44 -2.37 10.62 -18.17
CA ILE A 44 -2.11 11.18 -16.84
C ILE A 44 -0.71 10.76 -16.37
N PRO A 45 0.21 11.69 -16.03
CA PRO A 45 1.56 11.34 -15.61
C PRO A 45 1.57 10.36 -14.43
N ALA A 46 2.34 9.28 -14.54
CA ALA A 46 2.42 8.23 -13.51
C ALA A 46 2.78 8.78 -12.11
N SER A 47 3.53 9.88 -12.04
CA SER A 47 3.88 10.56 -10.80
C SER A 47 2.66 11.12 -10.05
N ILE A 48 1.68 11.67 -10.77
CA ILE A 48 0.45 12.22 -10.18
C ILE A 48 -0.38 11.07 -9.59
N THR A 49 -0.57 10.01 -10.38
CA THR A 49 -1.26 8.78 -9.95
C THR A 49 -0.63 8.17 -8.70
N LEU A 50 0.70 8.03 -8.68
CA LEU A 50 1.41 7.48 -7.53
C LEU A 50 1.33 8.40 -6.32
N ALA A 51 1.47 9.72 -6.50
CA ALA A 51 1.41 10.67 -5.40
C ALA A 51 0.02 10.67 -4.73
N GLN A 52 -1.05 10.70 -5.52
CA GLN A 52 -2.42 10.62 -5.00
C GLN A 52 -2.67 9.27 -4.33
N GLY A 53 -2.26 8.17 -4.98
CA GLY A 53 -2.40 6.84 -4.40
C GLY A 53 -1.67 6.71 -3.06
N ILE A 54 -0.48 7.28 -2.91
CA ILE A 54 0.27 7.30 -1.65
C ILE A 54 -0.51 8.05 -0.56
N LEU A 55 -1.01 9.24 -0.90
CA LEU A 55 -1.69 10.13 0.04
C LEU A 55 -3.02 9.54 0.51
N GLU A 56 -3.91 9.22 -0.43
CA GLU A 56 -5.28 8.79 -0.16
C GLU A 56 -5.34 7.40 0.49
N SER A 57 -4.35 6.55 0.18
CA SER A 57 -4.33 5.17 0.65
C SER A 57 -3.37 4.94 1.82
N ALA A 58 -2.76 5.99 2.38
CA ALA A 58 -1.74 5.92 3.43
C ALA A 58 -0.61 4.92 3.09
N ASN A 59 0.07 5.12 1.97
CA ASN A 59 1.07 4.16 1.42
C ASN A 59 0.52 2.74 1.23
N GLY A 60 -0.79 2.60 1.01
CA GLY A 60 -1.46 1.31 0.82
C GLY A 60 -1.89 0.63 2.12
N GLU A 61 -1.77 1.31 3.25
CA GLU A 61 -2.08 0.75 4.58
C GLU A 61 -3.48 1.11 5.09
N SER A 62 -4.26 1.91 4.34
CA SER A 62 -5.65 2.16 4.69
C SER A 62 -6.49 0.87 4.64
N LYS A 63 -7.52 0.78 5.49
CA LYS A 63 -8.46 -0.36 5.50
C LYS A 63 -9.05 -0.65 4.12
N LEU A 64 -9.45 0.41 3.41
CA LEU A 64 -10.00 0.33 2.06
C LEU A 64 -8.98 -0.17 1.05
N ALA A 65 -7.70 0.19 1.17
CA ALA A 65 -6.64 -0.33 0.30
C ALA A 65 -6.30 -1.80 0.60
N ILE A 66 -6.20 -2.18 1.88
CA ILE A 66 -5.84 -3.55 2.29
C ILE A 66 -6.96 -4.54 1.99
N GLU A 67 -8.18 -4.23 2.41
CA GLU A 67 -9.32 -5.15 2.33
C GLU A 67 -10.07 -5.00 1.02
N GLY A 68 -10.09 -3.78 0.49
CA GLY A 68 -10.89 -3.39 -0.65
C GLY A 68 -10.09 -3.11 -1.88
N ASN A 69 -8.75 -3.11 -1.85
CA ASN A 69 -7.97 -2.73 -3.01
C ASN A 69 -8.45 -1.35 -3.55
N ASN A 70 -8.97 -0.50 -2.66
CA ASN A 70 -9.55 0.79 -2.96
C ASN A 70 -8.64 1.88 -2.42
N HIS A 71 -7.77 2.38 -3.30
CA HIS A 71 -6.73 3.32 -2.93
C HIS A 71 -7.21 4.77 -2.88
N PHE A 72 -8.37 5.06 -3.48
CA PHE A 72 -8.88 6.42 -3.68
C PHE A 72 -10.22 6.65 -2.97
N GLY A 73 -10.69 5.71 -2.16
CA GLY A 73 -11.93 5.87 -1.40
C GLY A 73 -13.19 5.97 -2.28
N ILE A 74 -13.18 5.35 -3.46
CA ILE A 74 -14.31 5.42 -4.40
C ILE A 74 -15.53 4.76 -3.79
N LYS A 75 -16.65 5.48 -3.84
CA LYS A 75 -17.94 5.04 -3.31
C LYS A 75 -18.67 4.20 -4.35
N CYS A 76 -19.40 3.20 -3.91
CA CYS A 76 -20.29 2.45 -4.78
C CYS A 76 -21.52 3.30 -5.14
N HIS A 77 -21.76 3.51 -6.43
CA HIS A 77 -23.01 4.09 -6.93
C HIS A 77 -24.06 3.01 -7.17
N ASN A 78 -25.31 3.42 -7.44
CA ASN A 78 -26.44 2.49 -7.66
C ASN A 78 -26.19 1.48 -8.79
N GLU A 79 -25.35 1.83 -9.76
CA GLU A 79 -25.00 1.02 -10.92
C GLU A 79 -23.83 0.05 -10.64
N TRP A 80 -23.18 0.14 -9.48
CA TRP A 80 -22.07 -0.74 -9.13
C TRP A 80 -22.55 -2.17 -8.89
N LYS A 81 -22.17 -3.06 -9.81
CA LYS A 81 -22.48 -4.49 -9.77
C LYS A 81 -21.38 -5.36 -9.14
N GLY A 82 -20.24 -4.75 -8.81
CA GLY A 82 -19.12 -5.44 -8.16
C GLY A 82 -19.32 -5.61 -6.66
N ASP A 83 -18.32 -6.22 -6.04
CA ASP A 83 -18.22 -6.39 -4.60
C ASP A 83 -18.17 -5.04 -3.87
N LYS A 84 -18.75 -5.00 -2.66
CA LYS A 84 -18.94 -3.76 -1.88
C LYS A 84 -18.33 -3.93 -0.49
N ILE A 85 -17.64 -2.89 -0.03
CA ILE A 85 -17.29 -2.73 1.38
C ILE A 85 -18.33 -1.84 2.01
N TYR A 86 -19.23 -2.44 2.80
CA TYR A 86 -20.07 -1.69 3.71
C TYR A 86 -19.26 -1.38 4.97
N HIS A 87 -19.53 -0.25 5.63
CA HIS A 87 -18.80 0.19 6.82
C HIS A 87 -18.79 -0.87 7.95
N GLU A 88 -19.66 -1.89 7.88
CA GLU A 88 -19.76 -2.98 8.86
C GLU A 88 -19.48 -4.41 8.36
N MET A 89 -19.49 -4.71 7.05
CA MET A 89 -19.28 -6.10 6.55
C MET A 89 -18.47 -6.11 5.25
N MET A 90 -17.32 -6.81 5.28
CA MET A 90 -16.31 -6.80 4.21
C MET A 90 -16.62 -7.75 3.04
N LYS A 91 -16.37 -7.29 1.79
CA LYS A 91 -15.58 -8.02 0.75
C LYS A 91 -15.20 -7.12 -0.45
N LYS A 92 -14.12 -7.53 -1.13
CA LYS A 92 -13.06 -6.82 -1.90
C LYS A 92 -13.49 -6.03 -3.15
N MET A 93 -12.92 -4.84 -3.41
CA MET A 93 -12.99 -4.15 -4.71
C MET A 93 -11.68 -4.35 -5.52
N ASN A 94 -11.58 -3.86 -6.77
CA ASN A 94 -10.38 -3.97 -7.60
C ASN A 94 -9.68 -2.61 -7.72
N VAL A 95 -8.34 -2.62 -7.78
CA VAL A 95 -7.49 -1.42 -7.69
C VAL A 95 -7.37 -0.74 -9.06
N PHE A 96 -7.62 0.57 -9.11
CA PHE A 96 -7.27 1.52 -10.19
C PHE A 96 -8.22 1.66 -11.39
N GLU A 97 -9.53 1.83 -11.19
CA GLU A 97 -10.38 2.44 -12.25
C GLU A 97 -10.58 3.97 -12.07
N SER A 98 -9.99 4.58 -11.04
CA SER A 98 -10.58 5.79 -10.46
C SER A 98 -9.76 7.07 -10.46
N ILE A 99 -8.81 7.20 -11.38
CA ILE A 99 -8.13 8.49 -11.61
C ILE A 99 -8.74 9.19 -12.85
N ILE A 100 -9.81 8.60 -13.40
CA ILE A 100 -10.42 8.96 -14.69
C ILE A 100 -11.92 9.25 -14.54
N GLN A 101 -12.49 9.01 -13.36
CA GLN A 101 -13.83 9.46 -12.96
C GLN A 101 -13.69 10.64 -12.01
#